data_AF-A2BWI8-F1
#
_entry.id   AF-A2BWI8-F1
#
_cell.length_a   1.000
_cell.length_b   1.000
_cell.length_c   1.000
_cell.angle_alpha   90.00
_cell.angle_beta   90.00
_cell.angle_gamma   90.00
#
_symmetry.space_group_name_H-M   'P 1'
#
loop_
_entity.id
_entity.type
_entity.pdbx_description
1 polymer ?
#
loop_
_entity_poly.entity_id
_entity_poly.type
_entity_poly.pdbx_seq_one_letter_code
_entity_poly.pdbx_strand_id
1 'polypeptide(L)'
;MPTQRKRIGFLPSAEVQKIIDQLCKNNKLSQSKVTGILVEEALCSRGVLINSKNKKNYEFSSNIDNSALITNDIFDNKEHKKCEDLNLDEKYVEDEVQMINDYIEFKFFKNIMNKNKKIN
;
A
#
# COMPACT_ATOMS: atom_id res chain seq x y z
N MET A 1 -2.18 -32.62 -7.23
CA MET A 1 -0.91 -32.38 -6.50
C MET A 1 -0.98 -31.02 -5.83
N PRO A 2 -0.49 -30.85 -4.59
CA PRO A 2 -0.33 -29.52 -4.01
C PRO A 2 0.64 -28.71 -4.87
N THR A 3 0.26 -27.50 -5.25
CA THR A 3 1.12 -26.59 -6.01
C THR A 3 2.37 -26.25 -5.19
N GLN A 4 3.55 -26.24 -5.82
CA GLN A 4 4.80 -25.94 -5.13
C GLN A 4 4.77 -24.50 -4.60
N ARG A 5 4.69 -24.33 -3.27
CA ARG A 5 4.72 -23.01 -2.63
C ARG A 5 6.16 -22.51 -2.51
N LYS A 6 6.39 -21.24 -2.86
CA LYS A 6 7.66 -20.54 -2.62
C LYS A 6 7.78 -20.22 -1.12
N ARG A 7 8.97 -20.44 -0.55
CA ARG A 7 9.29 -20.09 0.85
C ARG A 7 10.11 -18.81 0.85
N ILE A 8 9.84 -17.93 1.80
CA ILE A 8 10.60 -16.71 2.05
C ILE A 8 11.29 -16.83 3.41
N GLY A 9 12.53 -16.33 3.53
CA GLY A 9 13.18 -16.15 4.82
C GLY A 9 12.62 -14.92 5.51
N PHE A 10 12.19 -15.05 6.75
CA PHE A 10 11.67 -13.95 7.56
C PHE A 10 12.31 -14.02 8.95
N LEU A 11 12.90 -12.91 9.38
CA LEU A 11 13.52 -12.77 10.70
C LEU A 11 12.75 -11.71 11.50
N PRO A 12 11.75 -12.10 12.31
CA PRO A 12 10.97 -11.16 13.10
C PRO A 12 11.77 -10.57 14.27
N SER A 13 11.36 -9.39 14.74
CA SER A 13 11.80 -8.89 16.04
C SER A 13 11.27 -9.76 17.18
N ALA A 14 11.88 -9.69 18.36
CA ALA A 14 11.46 -10.48 19.52
C ALA A 14 9.99 -10.22 19.92
N GLU A 15 9.54 -8.96 19.83
CA GLU A 15 8.16 -8.59 20.12
C GLU A 15 7.19 -9.19 19.10
N VAL A 16 7.49 -9.05 17.80
CA VAL A 16 6.66 -9.62 16.72
C VAL A 16 6.58 -11.13 16.84
N GLN A 17 7.70 -11.80 17.13
CA GLN A 17 7.73 -13.25 17.34
C GLN A 17 6.81 -13.66 18.50
N LYS A 18 6.87 -12.96 19.62
CA LYS A 18 6.03 -13.23 20.79
C LYS A 18 4.54 -13.08 20.46
N ILE A 19 4.16 -12.04 19.72
CA ILE A 19 2.77 -11.81 19.28
C ILE A 19 2.32 -12.95 18.36
N ILE A 20 3.14 -13.35 17.38
CA ILE A 20 2.83 -14.47 16.48
C ILE A 20 2.65 -15.76 17.28
N ASP A 21 3.51 -16.04 18.26
CA ASP A 21 3.40 -17.24 19.09
C ASP A 21 2.14 -17.27 19.95
N GLN A 22 1.73 -16.12 20.50
CA GLN A 22 0.46 -15.99 21.22
C GLN A 22 -0.74 -16.26 20.29
N LEU A 23 -0.73 -15.68 19.09
CA LEU A 23 -1.78 -15.91 18.10
C LEU A 23 -1.86 -17.37 17.65
N CYS A 24 -0.71 -18.02 17.45
CA CYS A 24 -0.65 -19.45 17.12
C CYS A 24 -1.29 -20.32 18.20
N LYS A 25 -0.95 -20.05 19.47
CA LYS A 25 -1.50 -20.79 20.63
C LYS A 25 -3.00 -20.57 20.77
N ASN A 26 -3.45 -19.32 20.69
CA ASN A 26 -4.86 -18.96 20.90
C ASN A 26 -5.76 -19.53 19.79
N ASN A 27 -5.29 -19.51 18.54
CA ASN A 27 -6.09 -19.92 17.38
C ASN A 27 -5.83 -21.37 16.95
N LYS A 28 -4.89 -22.08 17.58
CA LYS A 28 -4.45 -23.43 17.18
C LYS A 28 -4.03 -23.51 15.71
N LEU A 29 -3.35 -22.47 15.23
CA LEU A 29 -2.85 -22.35 13.87
C LEU A 29 -1.33 -22.48 13.85
N SER A 30 -0.79 -22.98 12.73
CA SER A 30 0.66 -22.97 12.52
C SER A 30 1.18 -21.55 12.33
N GLN A 31 2.44 -21.30 12.70
CA GLN A 31 3.09 -20.01 12.45
C GLN A 31 2.98 -19.59 10.98
N SER A 32 3.28 -20.49 10.05
CA SER A 32 3.16 -20.20 8.62
C SER A 32 1.76 -19.76 8.19
N LYS A 33 0.71 -20.30 8.84
CA LYS A 33 -0.67 -19.94 8.55
C LYS A 33 -1.02 -18.57 9.13
N VAL A 34 -0.64 -18.31 10.38
CA VAL A 34 -0.84 -17.02 11.04
C VAL A 34 -0.11 -15.91 10.28
N THR A 35 1.19 -16.10 9.97
CA THR A 35 1.97 -15.14 9.20
C THR A 35 1.38 -14.89 7.81
N GLY A 36 0.90 -15.93 7.13
CA GLY A 36 0.23 -15.79 5.84
C GLY A 36 -1.02 -14.91 5.92
N ILE A 37 -1.87 -15.12 6.94
CA ILE A 37 -3.06 -14.29 7.18
C ILE A 37 -2.68 -12.84 7.44
N LEU A 38 -1.72 -12.59 8.35
CA LEU A 38 -1.27 -11.24 8.68
C LEU A 38 -0.71 -10.49 7.46
N VAL A 39 0.01 -11.19 6.58
CA VAL A 39 0.51 -10.61 5.33
C VAL A 39 -0.63 -10.29 4.36
N GLU A 40 -1.59 -11.20 4.18
CA GLU A 40 -2.76 -10.96 3.34
C GLU A 40 -3.57 -9.75 3.86
N GLU A 41 -3.79 -9.66 5.17
CA GLU A 41 -4.50 -8.54 5.82
C GLU A 41 -3.74 -7.21 5.65
N ALA A 42 -2.42 -7.20 5.84
CA ALA A 42 -1.61 -6.00 5.65
C ALA A 42 -1.62 -5.53 4.19
N LEU A 43 -1.55 -6.45 3.22
CA LEU A 43 -1.63 -6.10 1.79
C LEU A 43 -3.01 -5.60 1.39
N CYS A 44 -4.08 -6.17 1.97
CA CYS A 44 -5.45 -5.68 1.78
C CYS A 44 -5.60 -4.27 2.35
N SER A 45 -5.12 -4.04 3.58
CA SER A 45 -5.20 -2.74 4.26
C SER A 45 -4.45 -1.64 3.50
N ARG A 46 -3.40 -2.01 2.75
CA ARG A 46 -2.65 -1.11 1.86
C ARG A 46 -3.29 -0.92 0.49
N GLY A 47 -4.42 -1.57 0.20
CA GLY A 47 -5.08 -1.52 -1.12
C GLY A 47 -4.33 -2.25 -2.24
N VAL A 48 -3.23 -2.95 -1.93
CA VAL A 48 -2.40 -3.67 -2.92
C VAL A 48 -3.06 -5.00 -3.30
N LEU A 49 -3.71 -5.65 -2.33
CA LEU A 49 -4.45 -6.89 -2.54
C LEU A 49 -5.95 -6.61 -2.52
N ILE A 50 -6.60 -6.66 -3.68
CA ILE A 50 -8.06 -6.53 -3.78
C ILE A 50 -8.68 -7.90 -3.48
N ASN A 51 -9.04 -8.13 -2.22
CA ASN A 51 -9.72 -9.36 -1.84
C ASN A 51 -11.22 -9.30 -2.17
N SER A 52 -11.67 -10.08 -3.16
CA SER A 52 -13.11 -10.28 -3.43
C SER A 52 -13.87 -10.95 -2.28
N LYS A 53 -13.13 -11.60 -1.36
CA LYS A 53 -13.69 -12.33 -0.20
C LYS A 53 -13.79 -11.49 1.07
N ASN A 54 -13.17 -10.30 1.11
CA ASN A 54 -13.16 -9.39 2.27
C ASN A 54 -14.27 -8.33 2.21
N LYS A 55 -15.41 -8.63 1.57
CA LYS A 55 -16.68 -7.91 1.83
C LYS A 55 -17.29 -8.25 3.20
N LYS A 56 -16.66 -9.14 3.96
CA LYS A 56 -16.95 -9.30 5.38
C LYS A 56 -15.99 -8.39 6.13
N ASN A 57 -16.45 -7.16 6.35
CA ASN A 57 -15.88 -6.25 7.34
C ASN A 57 -15.73 -7.06 8.63
N TYR A 58 -14.52 -7.49 8.98
CA TYR A 58 -14.19 -7.63 10.38
C TYR A 58 -14.11 -6.20 10.87
N GLU A 59 -15.27 -5.65 11.24
CA GLU A 59 -15.35 -4.47 12.08
C GLU A 59 -14.57 -4.82 13.33
N PHE A 60 -13.31 -4.43 13.35
CA PHE A 60 -12.58 -4.30 14.59
C PHE A 60 -13.30 -3.16 15.31
N SER A 61 -14.27 -3.52 16.16
CA SER A 61 -14.92 -2.59 17.08
C SER A 61 -13.90 -2.18 18.15
N SER A 62 -12.85 -1.47 17.75
CA SER A 62 -12.27 -0.49 18.63
C SER A 62 -13.30 0.62 18.67
N ASN A 63 -13.97 0.78 19.81
CA ASN A 63 -14.60 2.04 20.18
C ASN A 63 -13.49 3.11 20.17
N ILE A 64 -13.25 3.67 18.99
CA ILE A 64 -12.59 4.94 18.77
C ILE A 64 -13.63 5.68 17.94
N ASP A 65 -14.44 6.45 18.65
CA ASP A 65 -15.41 7.36 18.07
C ASP A 65 -14.70 8.25 17.05
N ASN A 66 -14.86 7.91 15.77
CA ASN A 66 -15.28 8.80 14.70
C ASN A 66 -15.38 7.99 13.40
N SER A 67 -16.62 7.62 13.10
CA SER A 67 -17.08 7.16 11.81
C SER A 67 -16.62 8.12 10.71
N ALA A 68 -15.76 7.63 9.83
CA ALA A 68 -15.77 8.04 8.44
C ALA A 68 -15.39 6.81 7.61
N LEU A 69 -16.44 6.19 7.08
CA LEU A 69 -16.39 5.40 5.85
C LEU A 69 -15.31 5.98 4.93
N ILE A 70 -14.26 5.22 4.64
CA ILE A 70 -13.45 5.50 3.46
C ILE A 70 -14.31 5.04 2.28
N THR A 71 -15.16 5.94 1.80
CA THR A 71 -15.76 5.83 0.47
C THR A 71 -14.65 5.93 -0.56
N ASN A 72 -14.85 5.27 -1.70
CA ASN A 72 -13.90 5.17 -2.81
C ASN A 72 -13.72 6.50 -3.59
N ASP A 73 -13.79 7.64 -2.90
CA ASP A 73 -13.77 8.97 -3.50
C ASP A 73 -12.36 9.60 -3.49
N ILE A 74 -11.31 8.83 -3.20
CA ILE A 74 -9.90 9.22 -3.42
C ILE A 74 -9.51 9.08 -4.91
N PHE A 75 -10.43 9.47 -5.78
CA PHE A 75 -10.20 9.84 -7.16
C PHE A 75 -10.98 11.13 -7.36
N ASP A 76 -10.55 12.20 -6.70
CA ASP A 76 -10.49 13.53 -7.31
C ASP A 76 -9.99 14.56 -6.28
N ASN A 77 -8.80 15.08 -6.57
CA ASN A 77 -8.29 16.43 -6.30
C ASN A 77 -9.08 17.29 -5.28
N LYS A 78 -8.52 17.49 -4.07
CA LYS A 78 -8.05 18.79 -3.53
C LYS A 78 -7.98 18.81 -1.99
N GLU A 79 -6.92 19.50 -1.54
CA GLU A 79 -6.74 20.18 -0.26
C GLU A 79 -6.19 19.42 0.96
N HIS A 80 -4.89 19.68 1.17
CA HIS A 80 -4.18 19.93 2.43
C HIS A 80 -4.64 19.18 3.69
N LYS A 81 -3.85 18.17 4.09
CA LYS A 81 -3.57 17.91 5.51
C LYS A 81 -2.06 17.91 5.76
N LYS A 82 -1.64 18.97 6.46
CA LYS A 82 -0.30 19.26 6.97
C LYS A 82 0.15 18.10 7.87
N CYS A 83 1.32 17.52 7.59
CA CYS A 83 2.04 16.65 8.51
C CYS A 83 3.25 17.44 9.03
N GLU A 84 3.46 17.39 10.34
CA GLU A 84 4.38 18.25 11.10
C GLU A 84 5.86 18.07 10.70
N ASP A 85 6.50 19.22 10.46
CA ASP A 85 7.91 19.63 10.56
C ASP A 85 9.02 18.68 10.08
N LEU A 86 9.14 18.58 8.75
CA LEU A 86 10.46 18.59 8.11
C LEU A 86 10.61 19.98 7.48
N ASN A 87 11.55 20.80 7.97
CA ASN A 87 11.96 22.06 7.33
C ASN A 87 12.65 21.75 5.99
N LEU A 88 11.88 21.31 5.00
CA LEU A 88 12.30 21.22 3.60
C LEU A 88 11.89 22.53 2.94
N ASP A 89 12.87 23.23 2.38
CA ASP A 89 12.71 24.51 1.68
C ASP A 89 11.60 24.37 0.63
N GLU A 90 10.48 25.08 0.79
CA GLU A 90 9.29 24.93 -0.07
C GLU A 90 9.64 25.13 -1.55
N LYS A 91 10.63 25.98 -1.82
CA LYS A 91 11.18 26.22 -3.16
C LYS A 91 11.83 24.96 -3.76
N TYR A 92 12.52 24.17 -2.96
CA TYR A 92 13.14 22.91 -3.41
C TYR A 92 12.08 21.89 -3.81
N VAL A 93 10.98 21.82 -3.05
CA VAL A 93 9.86 20.92 -3.36
C VAL A 93 9.16 21.35 -4.66
N GLU A 94 8.94 22.65 -4.85
CA GLU A 94 8.37 23.19 -6.10
C GLU A 94 9.26 22.89 -7.31
N ASP A 95 10.58 23.07 -7.18
CA ASP A 95 11.55 22.77 -8.25
C ASP A 95 11.54 21.27 -8.62
N GLU A 96 11.47 20.36 -7.63
CA GLU A 96 11.38 18.91 -7.89
C GLU A 96 10.07 18.54 -8.59
N VAL A 97 8.93 19.11 -8.14
CA VAL A 97 7.63 18.87 -8.77
C VAL A 97 7.61 19.38 -10.21
N GLN A 98 8.20 20.54 -10.47
CA GLN A 98 8.30 21.10 -11.82
C GLN A 98 9.15 20.21 -12.73
N MET A 99 10.31 19.73 -12.24
CA MET A 99 11.16 18.82 -13.01
C MET A 99 10.46 17.51 -13.39
N ILE A 100 9.63 16.97 -12.49
CA ILE A 100 8.84 15.76 -12.76
C ILE A 100 7.82 16.03 -13.88
N ASN A 101 7.11 17.17 -13.81
CA ASN A 101 6.14 17.56 -14.83
C ASN A 101 6.78 17.74 -16.20
N ASP A 102 7.90 18.45 -16.27
CA ASP A 102 8.64 18.69 -17.51
C ASP A 102 9.10 17.35 -18.15
N TYR A 103 9.55 16.39 -17.33
CA TYR A 103 9.95 15.07 -17.81
C TYR A 103 8.78 14.27 -18.38
N ILE A 104 7.62 14.33 -17.72
CA ILE A 104 6.39 13.69 -18.21
C ILE A 104 6.00 14.26 -19.58
N GLU A 105 5.97 15.59 -19.71
CA GLU A 105 5.66 16.27 -20.97
C GLU A 105 6.65 15.89 -22.08
N PHE A 106 7.95 15.89 -21.77
CA PHE A 106 8.98 15.45 -22.71
C PHE A 106 8.76 14.00 -23.18
N LYS A 107 8.37 13.08 -22.29
CA LYS A 107 8.08 11.69 -22.68
C LYS A 107 6.88 11.59 -23.60
N PHE A 108 5.82 12.36 -23.34
CA PHE A 108 4.67 12.43 -24.22
C PHE A 108 5.05 12.96 -25.60
N PHE A 109 5.78 14.07 -25.65
CA PHE A 109 6.28 14.64 -26.90
C PHE A 109 7.15 13.65 -27.69
N LYS A 110 8.12 13.00 -27.03
CA LYS A 110 8.99 12.00 -27.65
C LYS A 110 8.20 10.81 -28.20
N ASN A 111 7.15 10.38 -27.49
CA ASN A 111 6.28 9.30 -27.95
C ASN A 111 5.52 9.70 -29.22
N ILE A 112 4.97 10.92 -29.27
CA ILE A 112 4.28 11.46 -30.44
C ILE A 112 5.26 11.53 -31.63
N MET A 113 6.45 12.07 -31.43
CA MET A 113 7.48 12.16 -32.49
C MET A 113 7.90 10.80 -33.03
N ASN A 114 8.08 9.82 -32.13
CA ASN A 114 8.43 8.46 -32.53
C ASN A 114 7.30 7.76 -33.31
N LYS A 115 6.02 8.02 -32.97
CA LYS A 115 4.87 7.50 -33.72
C LYS A 115 4.83 8.10 -35.12
N ASN A 116 5.03 9.41 -35.24
CA ASN A 116 5.01 10.09 -36.54
C ASN A 116 6.17 9.64 -37.45
N LYS A 117 7.33 9.30 -36.88
CA LYS A 117 8.47 8.74 -37.63
C LYS A 117 8.24 7.32 -38.15
N LYS A 118 7.28 6.57 -37.61
CA LYS A 118 6.93 5.20 -38.07
C LYS A 118 5.87 5.18 -39.17
N ILE A 119 5.25 6.33 -39.46
CA ILE A 119 4.15 6.46 -40.43
C ILE A 119 4.66 7.02 -41.77
N ASN A 120 5.87 7.59 -41.81
CA ASN A 120 6.63 7.94 -43.03
C ASN A 120 7.72 6.89 -43.30
#